data_AF-A0A212S2K3-F1
#
_entry.id   AF-A0A212S2K3-F1
#
_cell.length_a   1.000
_cell.length_b   1.000
_cell.length_c   1.000
_cell.angle_alpha   90.00
_cell.angle_beta   90.00
_cell.angle_gamma   90.00
#
_symmetry.space_group_name_H-M   'P 1'
#
loop_
_entity.id
_entity.type
_entity.pdbx_description
1 polymer ?
#
loop_
_entity_poly.entity_id
_entity_poly.type
_entity_poly.pdbx_seq_one_letter_code
_entity_poly.pdbx_strand_id
1 'polypeptide(L)'
;MADVSKILLAIEPHARPAIIAGLANAFLDCINRADLATQLRQGHFLAQCAHESDGFQTTVEYASGRAYEGRRDLGNEEPGDGVRYKGRGLIQLTGRANYRSFGAMLGLNLESDPARAATFPAAALVAAAYWRARRINDYADHDSIEGVTRKVNGGLNGLASRKAYLARAKHALADLKGALTARAAEETAKAKAKAKSAAASMTAGAATTAAAPVAPDHVQLGALVILGHLGDHRQEGGAVTAPFLITGSLRRSPAGDAR
;
A
#
# COMPACT_ATOMS: atom_id res chain seq x y z
N MET A 1 -3.60 -11.68 5.07
CA MET A 1 -3.36 -10.52 5.97
C MET A 1 -2.09 -10.68 6.81
N ALA A 2 -1.89 -11.81 7.52
CA ALA A 2 -0.70 -12.02 8.36
C ALA A 2 0.65 -11.87 7.62
N ASP A 3 0.73 -12.29 6.36
CA ASP A 3 1.97 -12.17 5.58
C ASP A 3 2.32 -10.73 5.18
N VAL A 4 1.30 -9.86 4.98
CA VAL A 4 1.53 -8.43 4.69
C VAL A 4 2.02 -7.70 5.94
N SER A 5 1.44 -7.98 7.11
CA SER A 5 1.91 -7.39 8.37
C SER A 5 3.38 -7.72 8.65
N LYS A 6 3.85 -8.94 8.30
CA LYS A 6 5.27 -9.31 8.40
C LYS A 6 6.15 -8.47 7.47
N ILE A 7 5.72 -8.22 6.23
CA ILE A 7 6.45 -7.34 5.31
C ILE A 7 6.57 -5.94 5.92
N LEU A 8 5.46 -5.38 6.41
CA LEU A 8 5.46 -4.01 6.94
C LEU A 8 6.34 -3.89 8.20
N LEU A 9 6.33 -4.89 9.08
CA LEU A 9 7.19 -4.93 10.27
C LEU A 9 8.67 -5.18 9.92
N ALA A 10 8.96 -5.89 8.84
CA ALA A 10 10.33 -6.01 8.32
C ALA A 10 10.82 -4.66 7.73
N ILE A 11 9.92 -3.85 7.18
CA ILE A 11 10.21 -2.49 6.73
C ILE A 11 10.45 -1.55 7.91
N GLU A 12 9.66 -1.61 8.98
CA GLU A 12 9.89 -0.82 10.19
C GLU A 12 9.46 -1.57 11.47
N PRO A 13 10.41 -2.15 12.23
CA PRO A 13 10.10 -2.98 13.40
C PRO A 13 9.38 -2.25 14.53
N HIS A 14 9.52 -0.92 14.60
CA HIS A 14 8.89 -0.11 15.64
C HIS A 14 7.55 0.49 15.22
N ALA A 15 7.05 0.14 14.04
CA ALA A 15 5.79 0.65 13.50
C ALA A 15 4.60 0.46 14.46
N ARG A 16 3.66 1.40 14.44
CA ARG A 16 2.48 1.34 15.31
C ARG A 16 1.56 0.19 14.88
N PRO A 17 1.18 -0.75 15.78
CA PRO A 17 0.39 -1.93 15.41
C PRO A 17 -0.92 -1.61 14.68
N ALA A 18 -1.63 -0.55 15.08
CA ALA A 18 -2.86 -0.13 14.44
C ALA A 18 -2.66 0.31 12.97
N ILE A 19 -1.54 0.96 12.65
CA ILE A 19 -1.21 1.38 11.27
C ILE A 19 -0.84 0.16 10.44
N ILE A 20 -0.06 -0.77 11.01
CA ILE A 20 0.28 -2.03 10.36
C ILE A 20 -0.98 -2.85 10.03
N ALA A 21 -1.87 -3.03 11.00
CA ALA A 21 -3.11 -3.77 10.80
C ALA A 21 -4.00 -3.10 9.74
N GLY A 22 -4.18 -1.78 9.82
CA GLY A 22 -4.97 -1.02 8.86
C GLY A 22 -4.42 -1.10 7.44
N LEU A 23 -3.10 -0.92 7.26
CA LEU A 23 -2.47 -1.01 5.95
C LEU A 23 -2.48 -2.43 5.41
N ALA A 24 -2.20 -3.44 6.25
CA ALA A 24 -2.23 -4.84 5.84
C ALA A 24 -3.61 -5.26 5.33
N ASN A 25 -4.68 -4.78 5.97
CA ASN A 25 -6.06 -5.05 5.55
C ASN A 25 -6.41 -4.36 4.23
N ALA A 26 -5.91 -3.13 4.01
CA ALA A 26 -6.20 -2.34 2.81
C ALA A 26 -5.22 -2.61 1.64
N PHE A 27 -4.16 -3.39 1.85
CA PHE A 27 -3.05 -3.46 0.88
C PHE A 27 -3.47 -4.07 -0.46
N LEU A 28 -4.40 -5.03 -0.46
CA LEU A 28 -4.95 -5.59 -1.71
C LEU A 28 -5.67 -4.53 -2.54
N ASP A 29 -6.45 -3.66 -1.90
CA ASP A 29 -7.10 -2.54 -2.58
C ASP A 29 -6.07 -1.55 -3.13
N CYS A 30 -4.97 -1.31 -2.42
CA CYS A 30 -3.86 -0.51 -2.92
C CYS A 30 -3.24 -1.12 -4.17
N ILE A 31 -2.98 -2.43 -4.17
CA ILE A 31 -2.43 -3.14 -5.34
C ILE A 31 -3.33 -2.95 -6.55
N ASN A 32 -4.63 -3.19 -6.40
CA ASN A 32 -5.58 -3.09 -7.50
C ASN A 32 -5.74 -1.65 -8.01
N ARG A 33 -5.82 -0.67 -7.10
CA ARG A 33 -6.04 0.73 -7.46
C ARG A 33 -4.81 1.38 -8.08
N ALA A 34 -3.63 1.12 -7.54
CA ALA A 34 -2.38 1.72 -8.00
C ALA A 34 -1.60 0.86 -9.00
N ASP A 35 -2.15 -0.28 -9.43
CA ASP A 35 -1.50 -1.24 -10.32
C ASP A 35 -0.11 -1.65 -9.78
N LEU A 36 -0.05 -2.09 -8.53
CA LEU A 36 1.19 -2.52 -7.87
C LEU A 36 1.42 -4.03 -8.09
N ALA A 37 1.28 -4.49 -9.34
CA ALA A 37 1.35 -5.91 -9.67
C ALA A 37 2.75 -6.52 -9.45
N THR A 38 3.82 -5.71 -9.54
CA THR A 38 5.19 -6.18 -9.35
C THR A 38 5.68 -5.91 -7.92
N GLN A 39 6.54 -6.79 -7.41
CA GLN A 39 7.18 -6.59 -6.11
C GLN A 39 8.02 -5.30 -6.07
N LEU A 40 8.54 -4.86 -7.22
CA LEU A 40 9.29 -3.63 -7.31
C LEU A 40 8.40 -2.41 -7.08
N ARG A 41 7.24 -2.35 -7.74
CA ARG A 41 6.21 -1.32 -7.50
C ARG A 41 5.74 -1.32 -6.05
N GLN A 42 5.45 -2.51 -5.50
CA GLN A 42 5.06 -2.65 -4.09
C GLN A 42 6.14 -2.15 -3.14
N GLY A 43 7.41 -2.51 -3.38
CA GLY A 43 8.53 -2.10 -2.56
C GLY A 43 8.72 -0.58 -2.54
N HIS A 44 8.66 0.07 -3.71
CA HIS A 44 8.73 1.52 -3.81
C HIS A 44 7.53 2.20 -3.14
N PHE A 45 6.31 1.73 -3.38
CA PHE A 45 5.10 2.27 -2.75
C PHE A 45 5.18 2.21 -1.22
N LEU A 46 5.51 1.03 -0.66
CA LEU A 46 5.62 0.83 0.77
C LEU A 46 6.76 1.65 1.39
N ALA A 47 7.89 1.80 0.69
CA ALA A 47 9.01 2.61 1.18
C ALA A 47 8.66 4.09 1.28
N GLN A 48 7.93 4.62 0.30
CA GLN A 48 7.45 6.02 0.35
C GLN A 48 6.41 6.19 1.46
N CYS A 49 5.45 5.27 1.58
CA CYS A 49 4.48 5.30 2.68
C CYS A 49 5.16 5.25 4.06
N ALA A 50 6.19 4.41 4.23
CA ALA A 50 6.95 4.34 5.47
C ALA A 50 7.60 5.69 5.78
N HIS A 51 8.29 6.28 4.80
CA HIS A 51 8.95 7.58 5.00
C HIS A 51 7.97 8.71 5.34
N GLU A 52 6.88 8.83 4.57
CA GLU A 52 5.90 9.91 4.73
C GLU A 52 5.02 9.75 6.00
N SER A 53 5.09 8.60 6.68
CA SER A 53 4.34 8.32 7.91
C SER A 53 5.22 8.15 9.16
N ASP A 54 6.47 8.65 9.12
CA ASP A 54 7.45 8.55 10.22
C ASP A 54 7.70 7.08 10.59
N GLY A 55 7.90 6.21 9.59
CA GLY A 55 8.06 4.78 9.79
C GLY A 55 6.76 4.10 10.27
N PHE A 56 5.62 4.49 9.70
CA PHE A 56 4.29 3.99 10.11
C PHE A 56 3.97 4.28 11.59
N GLN A 57 4.40 5.44 12.11
CA GLN A 57 4.09 5.88 13.49
C GLN A 57 2.83 6.75 13.55
N THR A 58 2.55 7.50 12.47
CA THR A 58 1.43 8.43 12.42
C THR A 58 0.79 8.52 11.04
N THR A 59 -0.52 8.75 11.02
CA THR A 59 -1.29 9.13 9.83
C THR A 59 -1.77 10.58 9.91
N VAL A 60 -1.24 11.37 10.84
CA VAL A 60 -1.58 12.78 11.04
C VAL A 60 -0.29 13.55 11.22
N GLU A 61 -0.14 14.67 10.53
CA GLU A 61 1.02 15.52 10.71
C GLU A 61 1.12 16.03 12.16
N TYR A 62 2.35 16.11 12.66
CA TYR A 62 2.62 16.66 13.99
C TYR A 62 2.39 18.18 14.06
N ALA A 63 2.61 18.87 12.94
CA ALA A 63 2.36 20.30 12.84
C ALA A 63 0.88 20.64 13.02
N SER A 64 0.62 21.90 13.39
CA SER A 64 -0.75 22.39 13.60
C SER A 64 -1.53 22.60 12.30
N GLY A 65 -0.85 22.68 11.15
CA GLY A 65 -1.45 23.07 9.87
C GLY A 65 -1.60 24.58 9.68
N ARG A 66 -1.34 25.41 10.70
CA ARG A 66 -1.45 26.88 10.59
C ARG A 66 -0.59 27.48 9.47
N ALA A 67 0.54 26.86 9.16
CA ALA A 67 1.42 27.27 8.05
C ALA A 67 0.78 27.13 6.66
N TYR A 68 -0.33 26.39 6.55
CA TYR A 68 -1.07 26.24 5.29
C TYR A 68 -2.24 27.24 5.15
N GLU A 69 -2.49 28.08 6.16
CA GLU A 69 -3.57 29.06 6.11
C GLU A 69 -3.37 30.04 4.93
N GLY A 70 -4.43 30.32 4.16
CA GLY A 70 -4.39 31.25 3.03
C GLY A 70 -3.57 30.76 1.81
N ARG A 71 -3.05 29.52 1.82
CA ARG A 71 -2.29 28.94 0.70
C ARG A 71 -3.22 28.65 -0.48
N ARG A 72 -3.31 29.59 -1.41
CA ARG A 72 -4.11 29.48 -2.66
C ARG A 72 -3.71 28.28 -3.51
N ASP A 73 -2.43 27.94 -3.57
CA ASP A 73 -1.94 26.76 -4.27
C ASP A 73 -2.38 25.43 -3.62
N LEU A 74 -2.92 25.46 -2.41
CA LEU A 74 -3.54 24.32 -1.73
C LEU A 74 -5.08 24.40 -1.71
N GLY A 75 -5.65 25.45 -2.30
CA GLY A 75 -7.07 25.77 -2.24
C GLY A 75 -7.56 26.19 -0.86
N ASN A 76 -6.66 26.57 0.04
CA ASN A 76 -7.00 27.03 1.40
C ASN A 76 -7.39 28.50 1.35
N GLU A 77 -8.62 28.78 0.91
CA GLU A 77 -9.13 30.13 0.66
C GLU A 77 -10.09 30.62 1.75
N GLU A 78 -10.59 29.69 2.58
CA GLU A 78 -11.50 30.01 3.69
C GLU A 78 -10.75 30.10 5.02
N PRO A 79 -11.13 31.02 5.93
CA PRO A 79 -10.56 31.08 7.27
C PRO A 79 -10.64 29.74 8.01
N GLY A 80 -9.48 29.26 8.49
CA GLY A 80 -9.33 28.01 9.23
C GLY A 80 -8.96 26.80 8.37
N ASP A 81 -8.84 26.98 7.05
CA ASP A 81 -8.50 25.90 6.12
C ASP A 81 -7.15 25.26 6.41
N GLY A 82 -6.16 26.02 6.88
CA GLY A 82 -4.83 25.49 7.13
C GLY A 82 -4.85 24.35 8.15
N VAL A 83 -5.52 24.57 9.28
CA VAL A 83 -5.67 23.57 10.35
C VAL A 83 -6.66 22.47 9.94
N ARG A 84 -7.74 22.83 9.24
CA ARG A 84 -8.77 21.87 8.81
C ARG A 84 -8.20 20.84 7.83
N TYR A 85 -7.47 21.28 6.81
CA TYR A 85 -6.88 20.47 5.73
C TYR A 85 -5.38 20.23 5.90
N LYS A 86 -4.96 20.10 7.15
CA LYS A 86 -3.59 19.74 7.54
C LYS A 86 -3.19 18.34 7.04
N GLY A 87 -1.90 18.01 7.04
CA GLY A 87 -1.38 16.74 6.53
C GLY A 87 -1.97 15.49 7.20
N ARG A 88 -2.51 14.55 6.40
CA ARG A 88 -3.04 13.25 6.87
C ARG A 88 -2.80 12.08 5.91
N GLY A 89 -2.92 10.87 6.42
CA GLY A 89 -2.74 9.62 5.68
C GLY A 89 -1.28 9.25 5.46
N LEU A 90 -1.06 8.15 4.73
CA LEU A 90 0.27 7.57 4.52
C LEU A 90 1.15 8.37 3.55
N ILE A 91 0.58 9.34 2.84
CA ILE A 91 1.29 10.22 1.90
C ILE A 91 1.15 11.70 2.25
N GLN A 92 0.65 12.03 3.45
CA GLN A 92 0.47 13.40 3.98
C GLN A 92 -0.45 14.31 3.14
N LEU A 93 -1.63 13.87 2.72
CA LEU A 93 -2.62 14.70 2.02
C LEU A 93 -2.88 16.03 2.73
N THR A 94 -2.60 17.15 2.05
CA THR A 94 -2.66 18.52 2.59
C THR A 94 -3.37 19.46 1.62
N GLY A 95 -4.21 20.35 2.14
CA GLY A 95 -4.88 21.41 1.37
C GLY A 95 -6.28 21.05 0.89
N ARG A 96 -7.25 21.97 1.05
CA ARG A 96 -8.67 21.76 0.69
C ARG A 96 -8.84 21.21 -0.72
N ALA A 97 -8.12 21.75 -1.71
CA ALA A 97 -8.21 21.30 -3.10
C ALA A 97 -7.84 19.82 -3.25
N ASN A 98 -6.81 19.37 -2.52
CA ASN A 98 -6.39 17.97 -2.54
C ASN A 98 -7.39 17.05 -1.84
N TYR A 99 -7.93 17.46 -0.68
CA TYR A 99 -8.98 16.72 0.00
C TYR A 99 -10.23 16.56 -0.88
N ARG A 100 -10.67 17.63 -1.55
CA ARG A 100 -11.77 17.60 -2.52
C ARG A 100 -11.47 16.64 -3.67
N SER A 101 -10.33 16.79 -4.33
CA SER A 101 -9.95 16.04 -5.53
C SER A 101 -9.82 14.54 -5.25
N PHE A 102 -9.05 14.14 -4.23
CA PHE A 102 -8.90 12.74 -3.88
C PHE A 102 -10.16 12.15 -3.23
N GLY A 103 -10.94 12.96 -2.52
CA GLY A 103 -12.25 12.56 -2.02
C GLY A 103 -13.16 12.15 -3.18
N ALA A 104 -13.31 13.02 -4.18
CA ALA A 104 -14.11 12.74 -5.37
C ALA A 104 -13.60 11.50 -6.13
N MET A 105 -12.28 11.39 -6.34
CA MET A 105 -11.66 10.23 -7.02
C MET A 105 -11.95 8.89 -6.32
N LEU A 106 -12.08 8.91 -4.99
CA LEU A 106 -12.28 7.71 -4.18
C LEU A 106 -13.75 7.46 -3.79
N GLY A 107 -14.67 8.37 -4.11
CA GLY A 107 -16.04 8.34 -3.58
C GLY A 107 -16.09 8.55 -2.06
N LEU A 108 -15.15 9.31 -1.51
CA LEU A 108 -15.02 9.59 -0.07
C LEU A 108 -15.29 11.08 0.19
N ASN A 109 -16.08 11.40 1.21
CA ASN A 109 -16.35 12.79 1.59
C ASN A 109 -15.20 13.41 2.40
N LEU A 110 -14.01 13.51 1.80
CA LEU A 110 -12.80 13.99 2.49
C LEU A 110 -12.79 15.52 2.67
N GLU A 111 -13.49 16.30 1.85
CA GLU A 111 -13.56 17.75 2.05
C GLU A 111 -14.43 18.11 3.27
N SER A 112 -15.61 17.48 3.40
CA SER A 112 -16.49 17.75 4.55
C SER A 112 -15.98 17.08 5.83
N ASP A 113 -15.36 15.91 5.71
CA ASP A 113 -14.74 15.16 6.81
C ASP A 113 -13.25 14.85 6.52
N PRO A 114 -12.35 15.83 6.71
CA PRO A 114 -10.92 15.64 6.45
C PRO A 114 -10.25 14.70 7.45
N ALA A 115 -10.80 14.51 8.66
CA ALA A 115 -10.24 13.58 9.64
C ALA A 115 -10.22 12.14 9.11
N ARG A 116 -11.17 11.78 8.25
CA ARG A 116 -11.23 10.48 7.58
C ARG A 116 -9.97 10.12 6.80
N ALA A 117 -9.23 11.08 6.25
CA ALA A 117 -7.99 10.79 5.54
C ALA A 117 -6.88 10.17 6.43
N ALA A 118 -7.01 10.28 7.76
CA ALA A 118 -6.10 9.67 8.72
C ALA A 118 -6.50 8.24 9.14
N THR A 119 -7.68 7.76 8.75
CA THR A 119 -8.20 6.44 9.17
C THR A 119 -8.12 5.41 8.05
N PHE A 120 -8.05 4.13 8.40
CA PHE A 120 -8.10 3.05 7.41
C PHE A 120 -9.55 2.69 7.06
N PRO A 121 -9.85 2.37 5.78
CA PRO A 121 -8.88 2.19 4.68
C PRO A 121 -8.47 3.49 3.97
N ALA A 122 -9.13 4.63 4.22
CA ALA A 122 -8.94 5.87 3.46
C ALA A 122 -7.47 6.33 3.38
N ALA A 123 -6.71 6.27 4.47
CA ALA A 123 -5.28 6.63 4.49
C ALA A 123 -4.44 5.86 3.46
N ALA A 124 -4.75 4.58 3.24
CA ALA A 124 -4.07 3.73 2.26
C ALA A 124 -4.59 3.98 0.83
N LEU A 125 -5.91 4.12 0.67
CA LEU A 125 -6.52 4.36 -0.64
C LEU A 125 -6.12 5.71 -1.22
N VAL A 126 -5.98 6.75 -0.39
CA VAL A 126 -5.45 8.06 -0.80
C VAL A 126 -4.01 7.92 -1.31
N ALA A 127 -3.16 7.16 -0.61
CA ALA A 127 -1.79 6.92 -1.08
C ALA A 127 -1.76 6.18 -2.43
N ALA A 128 -2.62 5.18 -2.62
CA ALA A 128 -2.73 4.46 -3.89
C ALA A 128 -3.27 5.34 -5.04
N ALA A 129 -4.32 6.12 -4.78
CA ALA A 129 -4.87 7.07 -5.75
C ALA A 129 -3.83 8.10 -6.18
N TYR A 130 -3.10 8.65 -5.19
CA TYR A 130 -2.01 9.57 -5.44
C TYR A 130 -0.92 8.95 -6.32
N TRP A 131 -0.52 7.72 -5.99
CA TRP A 131 0.49 6.98 -6.75
C TRP A 131 0.10 6.81 -8.22
N ARG A 132 -1.16 6.39 -8.46
CA ARG A 132 -1.71 6.21 -9.80
C ARG A 132 -1.79 7.53 -10.55
N ALA A 133 -2.40 8.56 -9.95
CA ALA A 133 -2.60 9.87 -10.57
C ALA A 133 -1.28 10.53 -11.02
N ARG A 134 -0.18 10.18 -10.35
CA ARG A 134 1.15 10.73 -10.61
C ARG A 134 2.01 9.85 -11.52
N ARG A 135 1.49 8.72 -12.00
CA ARG A 135 2.21 7.75 -12.86
C ARG A 135 3.55 7.33 -12.25
N ILE A 136 3.56 7.04 -10.95
CA ILE A 136 4.82 6.74 -10.24
C ILE A 136 5.36 5.35 -10.61
N ASN A 137 4.50 4.44 -11.09
CA ASN A 137 4.90 3.12 -11.60
C ASN A 137 6.01 3.20 -12.66
N ASP A 138 5.94 4.17 -13.58
CA ASP A 138 6.96 4.36 -14.63
C ASP A 138 8.38 4.47 -14.01
N TYR A 139 8.53 5.16 -12.89
CA TYR A 139 9.81 5.28 -12.19
C TYR A 139 10.15 4.05 -11.34
N ALA A 140 9.14 3.44 -10.71
CA ALA A 140 9.34 2.24 -9.90
C ALA A 140 9.76 1.04 -10.77
N ASP A 141 9.27 0.92 -11.99
CA ASP A 141 9.62 -0.14 -12.94
C ASP A 141 11.09 -0.05 -13.39
N HIS A 142 11.65 1.16 -13.43
CA HIS A 142 13.08 1.40 -13.64
C HIS A 142 13.91 1.39 -12.35
N ASP A 143 13.31 0.95 -11.24
CA ASP A 143 13.91 0.98 -9.89
C ASP A 143 14.46 2.35 -9.46
N SER A 144 13.90 3.44 -10.00
CA SER A 144 14.40 4.79 -9.81
C SER A 144 13.87 5.39 -8.51
N ILE A 145 14.53 5.10 -7.39
CA ILE A 145 14.16 5.66 -6.08
C ILE A 145 14.22 7.20 -6.08
N GLU A 146 15.11 7.80 -6.86
CA GLU A 146 15.20 9.25 -7.00
C GLU A 146 14.02 9.81 -7.80
N GLY A 147 13.64 9.16 -8.90
CA GLY A 147 12.47 9.52 -9.68
C GLY A 147 11.19 9.41 -8.86
N VAL A 148 10.99 8.28 -8.17
CA VAL A 148 9.89 8.07 -7.24
C VAL A 148 9.87 9.15 -6.15
N THR A 149 11.01 9.44 -5.53
CA THR A 149 11.12 10.44 -4.46
C THR A 149 10.76 11.84 -4.95
N ARG A 150 11.22 12.24 -6.15
CA ARG A 150 10.84 13.52 -6.75
C ARG A 150 9.34 13.61 -7.03
N LYS A 151 8.71 12.51 -7.49
CA LYS A 151 7.27 12.48 -7.74
C LYS A 151 6.45 12.55 -6.45
N VAL A 152 6.93 12.00 -5.35
CA VAL A 152 6.26 12.09 -4.04
C VAL A 152 6.50 13.46 -3.40
N ASN A 153 7.76 13.86 -3.25
CA ASN A 153 8.14 14.99 -2.41
C ASN A 153 8.37 16.32 -3.18
N GLY A 154 8.50 16.29 -4.51
CA GLY A 154 8.93 17.44 -5.32
C GLY A 154 10.45 17.67 -5.31
N GLY A 155 11.22 16.82 -4.63
CA GLY A 155 12.67 16.92 -4.50
C GLY A 155 13.29 15.61 -4.03
N LEU A 156 14.47 15.65 -3.40
CA LEU A 156 15.16 14.46 -2.85
C LEU A 156 15.17 14.44 -1.31
N ASN A 157 14.28 15.17 -0.66
CA ASN A 157 14.24 15.22 0.81
C ASN A 157 13.99 13.83 1.38
N GLY A 158 14.84 13.42 2.33
CA GLY A 158 14.74 12.11 2.97
C GLY A 158 15.20 10.92 2.12
N LEU A 159 15.90 11.15 0.99
CA LEU A 159 16.31 10.07 0.08
C LEU A 159 17.04 8.92 0.79
N ALA A 160 17.90 9.20 1.77
CA ALA A 160 18.64 8.18 2.51
C ALA A 160 17.70 7.20 3.25
N SER A 161 16.71 7.69 4.00
CA SER A 161 15.76 6.81 4.69
C SER A 161 14.81 6.13 3.73
N ARG A 162 14.41 6.78 2.62
CA ARG A 162 13.63 6.14 1.55
C ARG A 162 14.38 4.97 0.92
N LYS A 163 15.69 5.11 0.66
CA LYS A 163 16.57 4.02 0.19
C LYS A 163 16.61 2.87 1.21
N ALA A 164 16.76 3.18 2.50
CA ALA A 164 16.78 2.17 3.56
C ALA A 164 15.43 1.41 3.67
N TYR A 165 14.29 2.10 3.61
CA TYR A 165 12.98 1.46 3.59
C TYR A 165 12.78 0.60 2.33
N LEU A 166 13.22 1.07 1.15
CA LEU A 166 13.13 0.30 -0.09
C LEU A 166 13.94 -1.00 -0.02
N ALA A 167 15.16 -0.95 0.50
CA ALA A 167 16.00 -2.13 0.66
C ALA A 167 15.32 -3.18 1.56
N ARG A 168 14.80 -2.75 2.71
CA ARG A 168 14.03 -3.63 3.61
C ARG A 168 12.78 -4.20 2.95
N ALA A 169 12.03 -3.37 2.22
CA ALA A 169 10.83 -3.80 1.51
C ALA A 169 11.13 -4.87 0.44
N LYS A 170 12.18 -4.66 -0.37
CA LYS A 170 12.60 -5.63 -1.39
C LYS A 170 13.00 -6.97 -0.78
N HIS A 171 13.77 -6.95 0.31
CA HIS A 171 14.16 -8.16 1.02
C HIS A 171 12.92 -8.92 1.53
N ALA A 172 12.04 -8.24 2.26
CA ALA A 172 10.85 -8.87 2.84
C ALA A 172 9.89 -9.43 1.78
N LEU A 173 9.73 -8.73 0.65
CA LEU A 173 8.92 -9.21 -0.48
C LEU A 173 9.55 -10.43 -1.15
N ALA A 174 10.88 -10.43 -1.33
CA ALA A 174 11.60 -11.58 -1.88
C ALA A 174 11.46 -12.82 -0.98
N ASP A 175 11.63 -12.65 0.33
CA ASP A 175 11.45 -13.72 1.32
C ASP A 175 10.04 -14.31 1.25
N LEU A 176 9.01 -13.45 1.21
CA LEU A 176 7.63 -13.91 1.11
C LEU A 176 7.40 -14.71 -0.19
N LYS A 177 7.91 -14.22 -1.33
CA LYS A 177 7.79 -14.94 -2.60
C LYS A 177 8.48 -16.29 -2.55
N GLY A 178 9.68 -16.37 -1.97
CA GLY A 178 10.39 -17.62 -1.76
C GLY A 178 9.60 -18.59 -0.90
N ALA A 179 9.07 -18.12 0.24
CA ALA A 179 8.26 -18.93 1.14
C ALA A 179 6.96 -19.45 0.49
N LEU A 180 6.26 -18.60 -0.27
CA LEU A 180 5.05 -19.00 -1.01
C LEU A 180 5.36 -20.03 -2.10
N THR A 181 6.48 -19.86 -2.82
CA THR A 181 6.93 -20.80 -3.84
C THR A 181 7.26 -22.16 -3.23
N ALA A 182 7.97 -22.18 -2.10
CA ALA A 182 8.30 -23.40 -1.37
C ALA A 182 7.05 -24.14 -0.86
N ARG A 183 6.08 -23.41 -0.29
CA ARG A 183 4.79 -23.97 0.16
C ARG A 183 4.01 -24.60 -1.00
N ALA A 184 3.92 -23.90 -2.14
CA ALA A 184 3.23 -24.42 -3.32
C ALA A 184 3.90 -25.70 -3.87
N ALA A 185 5.23 -25.76 -3.86
CA ALA A 185 5.97 -26.95 -4.25
C ALA A 185 5.72 -28.13 -3.30
N GLU A 186 5.70 -27.88 -1.99
CA GLU A 186 5.39 -28.89 -0.97
C GLU A 186 3.96 -29.44 -1.10
N GLU A 187 2.97 -28.56 -1.29
CA GLU A 187 1.57 -28.93 -1.52
C GLU A 187 1.41 -29.76 -2.81
N THR A 188 2.10 -29.37 -3.88
CA THR A 188 2.12 -30.13 -5.14
C THR A 188 2.74 -31.51 -4.96
N ALA A 189 3.84 -31.63 -4.21
CA ALA A 189 4.48 -32.89 -3.91
C ALA A 189 3.57 -33.81 -3.07
N LYS A 190 2.90 -33.26 -2.05
CA LYS A 190 1.93 -33.97 -1.21
C LYS A 190 0.72 -34.46 -2.04
N ALA A 191 0.19 -33.62 -2.93
CA ALA A 191 -0.92 -33.99 -3.82
C ALA A 191 -0.53 -35.13 -4.77
N LYS A 192 0.67 -35.07 -5.38
CA LYS A 192 1.21 -36.16 -6.22
C LYS A 192 1.41 -37.45 -5.44
N ALA A 193 1.95 -37.38 -4.22
CA ALA A 193 2.14 -38.56 -3.37
C ALA A 193 0.79 -39.22 -3.00
N LYS A 194 -0.23 -38.42 -2.66
CA LYS A 194 -1.59 -38.90 -2.37
C LYS A 194 -2.27 -39.52 -3.59
N ALA A 195 -2.09 -38.93 -4.78
CA ALA A 195 -2.62 -39.51 -6.02
C ALA A 195 -1.96 -40.85 -6.36
N LYS A 196 -0.64 -40.97 -6.15
CA LYS A 196 0.10 -42.22 -6.37
C LYS A 196 -0.33 -43.31 -5.40
N SER A 197 -0.54 -42.99 -4.11
CA SER A 197 -1.02 -43.98 -3.13
C SER A 197 -2.48 -44.39 -3.38
N ALA A 198 -3.35 -43.48 -3.80
CA ALA A 198 -4.72 -43.79 -4.19
C ALA A 198 -4.78 -44.69 -5.44
N ALA A 199 -3.95 -44.44 -6.45
CA ALA A 199 -3.83 -45.29 -7.64
C ALA A 199 -3.29 -46.68 -7.31
N ALA A 200 -2.29 -46.79 -6.44
CA ALA A 200 -1.74 -48.07 -5.99
C ALA A 200 -2.77 -48.90 -5.19
N SER A 201 -3.58 -48.24 -4.36
CA SER A 201 -4.67 -48.86 -3.61
C SER A 201 -5.80 -49.37 -4.53
N MET A 202 -6.14 -48.62 -5.59
CA MET A 202 -7.14 -49.04 -6.60
C MET A 202 -6.65 -50.23 -7.45
N THR A 203 -5.36 -50.33 -7.76
CA THR A 203 -4.80 -51.49 -8.48
C THR A 203 -4.68 -52.74 -7.61
N ALA A 204 -4.65 -52.60 -6.28
CA ALA A 204 -4.66 -53.72 -5.33
C ALA A 204 -6.08 -54.19 -4.96
N GLY A 205 -7.09 -53.36 -5.21
CA GLY A 205 -8.50 -53.61 -4.90
C GLY A 205 -9.37 -53.80 -6.14
N ALA A 206 -9.04 -54.76 -7.01
CA ALA A 206 -9.98 -55.24 -8.03
C ALA A 206 -10.93 -56.29 -7.42
N ALA A 207 -11.81 -55.86 -6.52
CA ALA A 207 -13.09 -56.51 -6.25
C ALA A 207 -14.07 -55.51 -5.57
N THR A 208 -15.26 -55.42 -6.15
CA THR A 208 -16.54 -54.86 -5.66
C THR A 208 -16.85 -53.34 -5.70
N THR A 209 -17.80 -53.06 -6.61
CA THR A 209 -18.95 -52.12 -6.61
C THR A 209 -18.74 -50.61 -6.47
N ALA A 210 -19.21 -49.91 -7.52
CA ALA A 210 -19.27 -48.48 -7.68
C ALA A 210 -20.39 -47.81 -6.87
N ALA A 211 -20.08 -46.68 -6.24
CA ALA A 211 -21.03 -45.63 -5.89
C ALA A 211 -20.34 -44.27 -6.11
N ALA A 212 -21.00 -43.39 -6.85
CA ALA A 212 -20.47 -42.09 -7.30
C ALA A 212 -20.46 -41.03 -6.17
N PRO A 213 -19.43 -40.18 -6.07
CA PRO A 213 -19.46 -39.06 -5.13
C PRO A 213 -19.91 -37.75 -5.81
N VAL A 214 -20.79 -37.05 -5.10
CA VAL A 214 -21.24 -35.68 -5.33
C VAL A 214 -20.10 -34.69 -5.02
N ALA A 215 -19.95 -33.65 -5.84
CA ALA A 215 -18.89 -32.64 -5.72
C ALA A 215 -19.13 -31.69 -4.53
N PRO A 216 -18.08 -31.25 -3.80
CA PRO A 216 -18.20 -30.15 -2.85
C PRO A 216 -17.88 -28.78 -3.48
N ASP A 217 -18.54 -27.79 -2.90
CA ASP A 217 -18.58 -26.37 -3.22
C ASP A 217 -17.24 -25.63 -3.20
N HIS A 218 -17.27 -24.50 -3.92
CA HIS A 218 -16.25 -23.50 -4.13
C HIS A 218 -15.44 -23.09 -2.89
N VAL A 219 -14.11 -23.19 -2.97
CA VAL A 219 -13.16 -22.57 -2.03
C VAL A 219 -12.68 -21.23 -2.57
N GLN A 220 -12.81 -20.20 -1.75
CA GLN A 220 -12.53 -18.80 -2.02
C GLN A 220 -11.00 -18.52 -2.11
N LEU A 221 -10.50 -18.14 -3.30
CA LEU A 221 -9.09 -17.81 -3.55
C LEU A 221 -8.72 -16.42 -2.98
N GLY A 222 -8.06 -16.39 -1.82
CA GLY A 222 -7.49 -15.17 -1.22
C GLY A 222 -5.96 -15.03 -1.33
N ALA A 223 -5.26 -15.97 -2.00
CA ALA A 223 -3.79 -16.03 -1.98
C ALA A 223 -3.08 -15.70 -3.31
N LEU A 224 -3.80 -15.59 -4.43
CA LEU A 224 -3.19 -15.57 -5.77
C LEU A 224 -2.73 -14.17 -6.24
N VAL A 225 -3.19 -13.09 -5.60
CA VAL A 225 -2.91 -11.72 -6.10
C VAL A 225 -1.49 -11.23 -5.74
N ILE A 226 -0.81 -11.85 -4.77
CA ILE A 226 0.58 -11.49 -4.39
C ILE A 226 1.60 -11.99 -5.44
N LEU A 227 1.22 -12.95 -6.29
CA LEU A 227 2.10 -13.58 -7.27
C LEU A 227 2.01 -13.02 -8.70
N GLY A 228 1.18 -12.01 -8.94
CA GLY A 228 1.19 -11.23 -10.19
C GLY A 228 0.76 -12.04 -11.42
N HIS A 229 -0.55 -12.12 -11.66
CA HIS A 229 -1.08 -12.16 -13.02
C HIS A 229 -2.56 -11.76 -13.01
N LEU A 230 -2.85 -10.48 -13.29
CA LEU A 230 -4.17 -10.05 -13.72
C LEU A 230 -4.00 -9.19 -14.96
N GLY A 231 -4.72 -9.58 -16.01
CA GLY A 231 -4.60 -9.09 -17.37
C GLY A 231 -4.90 -7.60 -17.49
N ASP A 232 -4.34 -7.06 -18.57
CA ASP A 232 -4.35 -5.66 -18.99
C ASP A 232 -5.78 -5.12 -19.13
N HIS A 233 -6.28 -4.45 -18.09
CA HIS A 233 -7.47 -3.61 -18.17
C HIS A 233 -7.04 -2.16 -18.22
N ARG A 234 -6.82 -1.67 -19.46
CA ARG A 234 -6.74 -0.24 -19.74
C ARG A 234 -8.07 0.42 -19.38
N GLN A 235 -8.05 1.22 -18.33
CA GLN A 235 -9.05 2.24 -18.05
C GLN A 235 -8.39 3.58 -18.35
N GLU A 236 -8.81 4.22 -19.44
CA GLU A 236 -8.43 5.58 -19.79
C GLU A 236 -9.09 6.55 -18.81
N GLY A 237 -8.28 7.15 -17.93
CA GLY A 237 -8.71 8.18 -16.99
C GLY A 237 -8.09 9.52 -17.36
N GLY A 238 -8.93 10.49 -17.72
CA GLY A 238 -8.55 11.83 -18.17
C GLY A 238 -7.62 12.55 -17.19
N ALA A 239 -6.67 13.28 -17.76
CA ALA A 239 -5.73 14.11 -17.02
C ALA A 239 -6.48 15.26 -16.33
N VAL A 240 -6.43 15.29 -15.00
CA VAL A 240 -6.83 16.46 -14.20
C VAL A 240 -5.55 17.17 -13.76
N THR A 241 -5.37 18.40 -14.22
CA THR A 241 -4.18 19.23 -13.95
C THR A 241 -4.32 20.05 -12.67
N ALA A 242 -3.34 19.85 -11.76
CA ALA A 242 -2.88 20.69 -10.62
C ALA A 242 -3.78 20.84 -9.37
N PRO A 243 -3.23 21.10 -8.14
CA PRO A 243 -1.83 21.28 -7.75
C PRO A 243 -1.30 20.16 -6.82
N PHE A 244 -0.03 19.77 -6.96
CA PHE A 244 0.52 18.58 -6.33
C PHE A 244 1.83 18.83 -5.58
N LEU A 245 1.83 19.76 -4.62
CA LEU A 245 2.83 19.79 -3.56
C LEU A 245 2.18 19.33 -2.25
N ILE A 246 2.47 18.09 -1.86
CA ILE A 246 2.34 17.69 -0.46
C ILE A 246 3.71 17.93 0.15
N THR A 247 3.89 19.04 0.86
CA THR A 247 5.09 19.20 1.69
C THR A 247 4.71 19.69 3.07
N GLY A 248 4.33 18.73 3.91
CA GLY A 248 4.46 18.77 5.36
C GLY A 248 5.31 17.59 5.77
N SER A 249 6.63 17.72 5.80
CA SER A 249 7.47 16.66 6.37
C SER A 249 7.07 16.49 7.84
N LEU A 250 6.86 15.23 8.27
CA LEU A 250 6.71 14.85 9.66
C LEU A 250 8.01 15.15 10.42
N ARG A 251 8.27 16.43 10.70
CA ARG A 251 9.37 16.81 11.57
C ARG A 251 8.90 16.60 13.00
N ARG A 252 9.53 15.68 13.72
CA ARG A 252 9.56 15.78 15.18
C ARG A 252 10.23 17.11 15.50
N SER A 253 9.58 17.95 16.30
CA SER A 253 10.32 19.04 16.94
C SER A 253 11.47 18.39 17.71
N PRO A 254 12.71 18.87 17.57
CA PRO A 254 13.77 18.43 18.47
C PRO A 254 13.29 18.69 19.90
N ALA A 255 13.49 17.72 20.79
CA ALA A 255 13.22 17.90 22.21
C ALA A 255 13.92 19.18 22.65
N GLY A 256 13.14 20.18 23.05
CA GLY A 256 13.68 21.44 23.52
C GLY A 256 14.44 21.17 24.80
N ASP A 257 15.76 21.36 24.76
CA ASP A 257 16.50 21.77 25.96
C ASP A 257 15.93 23.11 26.38
N ALA A 258 15.05 23.07 27.37
CA ALA A 258 14.70 24.24 28.15
C ALA A 258 15.99 24.72 28.85
N ARG A 259 16.43 25.93 28.50
CA ARG A 259 17.21 26.78 29.38
C ARG A 259 16.31 27.92 29.84
#